data_AF-A0A933VJD8-F1
#
_entry.id   AF-A0A933VJD8-F1
#
_cell.length_a   1.000
_cell.length_b   1.000
_cell.length_c   1.000
_cell.angle_alpha   90.00
_cell.angle_beta   90.00
_cell.angle_gamma   90.00
#
_symmetry.space_group_name_H-M   'P 1'
#
loop_
_entity.id
_entity.type
_entity.pdbx_description
1 polymer ?
#
loop_
_entity_poly.entity_id
_entity_poly.type
_entity_poly.pdbx_seq_one_letter_code
_entity_poly.pdbx_strand_id
1 'polypeptide(L)'
;EGVTATAVNLAVMLARAGDRVVVVDLDLRSPHVHGMLGLPRSPGVTDALAEHRVGTDRKRALARLATFDDDDELDPLGAPVDLFDGMSELSDFDELDDLSELDLRPLNIPTSQFQGVDVVTAGTAPRSPLEVLSRRRMDDLMAELRVSYDLVILTSPGALAGGDAAAIARYADGVVMVVQSGRSSLSVVRQALATIDRAGSRTLGVLLAGASS
;
A
#
# COMPACT_ATOMS: atom_id res chain seq x y z
N GLU A 1 -4.06 4.73 19.72
CA GLU A 1 -2.64 4.70 20.11
C GLU A 1 -2.02 3.31 20.11
N GLY A 2 -2.50 2.34 20.91
CA GLY A 2 -1.84 1.02 21.04
C GLY A 2 -1.65 0.24 19.72
N VAL A 3 -2.65 0.24 18.83
CA VAL A 3 -2.57 -0.41 17.50
C VAL A 3 -1.50 0.24 16.63
N THR A 4 -1.60 1.55 16.41
CA THR A 4 -0.69 2.33 15.55
C THR A 4 0.75 2.21 16.00
N ALA A 5 1.02 2.36 17.31
CA ALA A 5 2.36 2.25 17.84
C ALA A 5 2.96 0.85 17.65
N THR A 6 2.16 -0.18 17.91
CA THR A 6 2.58 -1.58 17.71
C THR A 6 2.87 -1.87 16.23
N ALA A 7 2.01 -1.40 15.32
CA ALA A 7 2.15 -1.59 13.89
C ALA A 7 3.43 -0.92 13.34
N VAL A 8 3.68 0.34 13.70
CA VAL A 8 4.89 1.06 13.27
C VAL A 8 6.15 0.40 13.84
N ASN A 9 6.17 0.06 15.13
CA ASN A 9 7.35 -0.55 15.74
C ASN A 9 7.67 -1.90 15.09
N LEU A 10 6.65 -2.70 14.78
CA LEU A 10 6.82 -3.94 14.03
C LEU A 10 7.39 -3.66 12.64
N ALA A 11 6.87 -2.67 11.93
CA ALA A 11 7.36 -2.28 10.61
C ALA A 11 8.84 -1.91 10.63
N VAL A 12 9.26 -1.10 11.61
CA VAL A 12 10.66 -0.67 11.76
C VAL A 12 11.57 -1.86 12.07
N MET A 13 11.12 -2.81 12.90
CA MET A 13 11.91 -4.01 13.20
C MET A 13 12.15 -4.87 11.95
N LEU A 14 11.10 -5.07 11.14
CA LEU A 14 11.17 -5.87 9.92
C LEU A 14 11.98 -5.16 8.82
N ALA A 15 11.80 -3.85 8.65
CA ALA A 15 12.63 -3.06 7.75
C ALA A 15 14.12 -3.11 8.11
N ARG A 16 14.46 -3.08 9.41
CA ARG A 16 15.84 -3.27 9.89
C ARG A 16 16.38 -4.67 9.66
N ALA A 17 15.50 -5.68 9.56
CA ALA A 17 15.87 -7.04 9.20
C ALA A 17 16.10 -7.23 7.69
N GLY A 18 15.77 -6.22 6.88
CA GLY A 18 16.01 -6.19 5.44
C GLY A 18 14.74 -6.28 4.57
N ASP A 19 13.57 -6.46 5.18
CA ASP A 19 12.31 -6.53 4.43
C ASP A 19 11.91 -5.15 3.89
N ARG A 20 11.38 -5.11 2.66
CA ARG A 20 10.72 -3.90 2.15
C ARG A 20 9.33 -3.81 2.78
N VAL A 21 9.17 -2.90 3.74
CA VAL A 21 7.92 -2.75 4.49
C VAL A 21 7.26 -1.41 4.22
N VAL A 22 5.94 -1.43 4.00
CA VAL A 22 5.11 -0.23 3.95
C VAL A 22 4.02 -0.25 5.02
N VAL A 23 3.82 0.88 5.69
CA VAL A 23 2.66 1.12 6.56
C VAL A 23 1.67 2.01 5.83
N VAL A 24 0.44 1.53 5.68
CA VAL A 24 -0.65 2.28 5.04
C VAL A 24 -1.68 2.67 6.10
N ASP A 25 -1.87 3.97 6.30
CA ASP A 25 -2.82 4.50 7.28
C ASP A 25 -4.25 4.48 6.74
N LEU A 26 -5.00 3.40 7.04
CA LEU A 26 -6.40 3.25 6.62
C LEU A 26 -7.40 3.59 7.74
N ASP A 27 -6.94 4.13 8.88
CA ASP A 27 -7.83 4.81 9.81
C ASP A 27 -8.22 6.19 9.27
N LEU A 28 -9.11 6.21 8.28
CA LEU A 28 -9.53 7.45 7.61
C LEU A 28 -10.42 8.34 8.50
N ARG A 29 -10.96 7.81 9.61
CA ARG A 29 -11.80 8.57 10.55
C ARG A 29 -10.95 9.37 11.52
N SER A 30 -9.97 8.71 12.10
CA SER A 30 -9.12 9.28 13.14
C SER A 30 -7.66 8.87 12.89
N PRO A 31 -7.02 9.31 11.80
CA PRO A 31 -5.66 8.87 11.48
C PRO A 31 -4.66 9.51 12.44
N HIS A 32 -3.77 8.70 12.97
CA HIS A 32 -2.75 9.12 13.94
C HIS A 32 -1.32 8.82 13.49
N VAL A 33 -1.12 8.04 12.40
CA VAL A 33 0.23 7.65 11.95
C VAL A 33 1.05 8.91 11.65
N HIS A 34 0.52 9.82 10.83
CA HIS A 34 1.25 11.03 10.44
C HIS A 34 1.72 11.86 11.65
N GLY A 35 0.84 12.10 12.63
CA GLY A 35 1.17 12.86 13.83
C GLY A 35 2.16 12.14 14.74
N MET A 36 2.02 10.81 14.89
CA MET A 36 2.94 9.98 15.66
C MET A 36 4.37 10.02 15.08
N LEU A 37 4.50 10.09 13.76
CA LEU A 37 5.78 10.01 13.05
C LEU A 37 6.36 11.38 12.65
N GLY A 38 5.64 12.48 12.91
CA GLY A 38 6.04 13.82 12.47
C GLY A 38 5.98 14.01 10.95
N LEU A 39 5.10 13.28 10.27
CA LEU A 39 4.93 13.28 8.82
C LEU A 39 3.77 14.17 8.37
N PRO A 40 3.79 14.68 7.12
CA PRO A 40 2.63 15.35 6.55
C PRO A 40 1.46 14.38 6.42
N ARG A 41 0.25 14.87 6.77
CA ARG A 41 -0.98 14.08 6.65
C ARG A 41 -1.37 13.81 5.19
N SER A 42 -1.15 14.79 4.32
CA SER A 42 -1.51 14.75 2.90
C SER A 42 -0.36 15.29 2.04
N PRO A 43 -0.26 14.87 0.78
CA PRO A 43 -1.13 13.90 0.10
C PRO A 43 -0.93 12.45 0.59
N GLY A 44 -2.00 11.64 0.60
CA GLY A 44 -2.01 10.26 1.09
C GLY A 44 -3.04 9.36 0.38
N VAL A 45 -3.50 8.28 1.03
CA VAL A 45 -4.42 7.27 0.46
C VAL A 45 -5.63 7.92 -0.21
N THR A 46 -6.35 8.79 0.50
CA THR A 46 -7.59 9.38 0.00
C THR A 46 -7.35 10.30 -1.19
N ASP A 47 -6.24 11.03 -1.20
CA ASP A 47 -5.85 11.94 -2.28
C ASP A 47 -5.52 11.13 -3.54
N ALA A 48 -4.71 10.07 -3.38
CA ALA A 48 -4.37 9.17 -4.48
C ALA A 48 -5.60 8.50 -5.10
N LEU A 49 -6.59 8.12 -4.28
CA LEU A 49 -7.83 7.50 -4.75
C LEU A 49 -8.82 8.51 -5.37
N ALA A 50 -8.71 9.79 -5.04
CA ALA A 50 -9.56 10.84 -5.60
C ALA A 50 -9.12 11.28 -7.01
N GLU A 51 -7.82 11.28 -7.30
CA GLU A 51 -7.27 11.78 -8.56
C GLU A 51 -7.57 10.86 -9.76
N HIS A 52 -8.63 11.10 -10.55
CA HIS A 52 -8.83 10.40 -11.82
C HIS A 52 -7.66 10.68 -12.79
N ARG A 53 -6.64 9.82 -12.78
CA ARG A 53 -5.53 9.89 -13.74
C ARG A 53 -5.74 8.86 -14.84
N VAL A 54 -6.72 9.11 -15.69
CA VAL A 54 -6.76 8.48 -17.02
C VAL A 54 -5.57 9.05 -17.81
N GLY A 55 -4.57 8.23 -18.13
CA GLY A 55 -3.54 8.56 -19.13
C GLY A 55 -2.15 8.94 -18.62
N THR A 56 -1.81 8.70 -17.34
CA THR A 56 -0.45 8.97 -16.84
C THR A 56 0.54 7.84 -17.14
N ASP A 57 0.05 6.62 -17.37
CA ASP A 57 0.87 5.42 -17.55
C ASP A 57 1.68 5.49 -18.86
N ARG A 58 1.08 5.98 -19.95
CA ARG A 58 1.75 6.07 -21.26
C ARG A 58 2.77 7.20 -21.37
N LYS A 59 2.46 8.38 -20.83
CA LYS A 59 3.36 9.55 -20.91
C LYS A 59 4.59 9.40 -20.00
N ARG A 60 4.53 8.53 -18.99
CA ARG A 60 5.62 8.28 -18.03
C ARG A 60 6.44 7.03 -18.34
N ALA A 61 5.84 6.01 -18.95
CA ALA A 61 6.61 4.93 -19.58
C ALA A 61 7.60 5.52 -20.61
N LEU A 62 7.12 6.45 -21.46
CA LEU A 62 7.95 7.18 -22.42
C LEU A 62 9.05 8.05 -21.76
N ALA A 63 8.78 8.67 -20.62
CA ALA A 63 9.76 9.50 -19.92
C ALA A 63 10.85 8.70 -19.19
N ARG A 64 10.58 7.42 -18.84
CA ARG A 64 11.55 6.50 -18.22
C ARG A 64 12.39 5.75 -19.25
N LEU A 65 11.82 5.46 -20.43
CA LEU A 65 12.58 5.00 -21.59
C LEU A 65 13.59 6.05 -22.08
N ALA A 66 13.28 7.34 -21.88
CA ALA A 66 14.14 8.45 -22.27
C ALA A 66 15.25 8.77 -21.25
N THR A 67 15.47 7.94 -20.22
CA THR A 67 16.52 8.15 -19.21
C THR A 67 17.33 6.87 -19.02
N PHE A 68 18.18 6.55 -19.99
CA PHE A 68 19.39 5.74 -19.85
C PHE A 68 20.51 6.42 -20.68
N ASP A 69 21.75 6.19 -20.27
CA ASP A 69 22.91 7.09 -20.22
C ASP A 69 23.40 7.80 -21.51
N ASP A 70 24.07 8.93 -21.26
CA ASP A 70 24.70 9.94 -22.13
C ASP A 70 25.84 9.45 -23.09
N ASP A 71 25.93 8.16 -23.44
CA ASP A 71 27.03 7.63 -24.28
C ASP A 71 26.60 7.07 -25.66
N ASP A 72 25.33 7.15 -26.05
CA ASP A 72 24.90 6.76 -27.41
C ASP A 72 25.21 7.87 -28.44
N GLU A 73 25.98 7.51 -29.46
CA GLU A 73 26.36 8.39 -30.57
C GLU A 73 25.12 8.80 -31.38
N LEU A 74 24.64 10.02 -31.16
CA LEU A 74 23.51 10.63 -31.88
C LEU A 74 23.92 10.98 -33.32
N ASP A 75 23.05 10.71 -34.30
CA ASP A 75 23.17 11.33 -35.64
C ASP A 75 23.22 12.88 -35.48
N PRO A 76 23.89 13.65 -36.36
CA PRO A 76 23.90 15.12 -36.34
C PRO A 76 22.53 15.83 -36.23
N LEU A 77 21.40 15.14 -36.41
CA LEU A 77 20.04 15.65 -36.17
C LEU A 77 19.34 15.12 -34.89
N GLY A 78 19.99 14.25 -34.10
CA GLY A 78 19.55 13.86 -32.76
C GLY A 78 18.54 12.71 -32.67
N ALA A 79 18.57 11.73 -33.57
CA ALA A 79 17.70 10.54 -33.52
C ALA A 79 18.50 9.23 -33.34
N PRO A 80 17.94 8.20 -32.66
CA PRO A 80 18.56 6.88 -32.57
C PRO A 80 18.52 6.14 -33.93
N VAL A 81 19.62 5.49 -34.31
CA VAL A 81 19.88 5.06 -35.69
C VAL A 81 19.21 3.73 -36.10
N ASP A 82 18.77 2.88 -35.16
CA ASP A 82 18.39 1.49 -35.50
C ASP A 82 16.92 1.12 -35.17
N LEU A 83 15.94 1.72 -35.85
CA LEU A 83 14.51 1.42 -35.61
C LEU A 83 13.74 0.83 -36.80
N PHE A 84 14.37 0.58 -37.96
CA PHE A 84 13.60 0.32 -39.19
C PHE A 84 13.80 -1.03 -39.92
N ASP A 85 14.69 -1.94 -39.51
CA ASP A 85 15.03 -3.10 -40.36
C ASP A 85 14.54 -4.49 -39.89
N GLY A 86 13.67 -4.56 -38.87
CA GLY A 86 13.31 -5.85 -38.21
C GLY A 86 11.85 -6.32 -38.27
N MET A 87 10.92 -5.58 -38.86
CA MET A 87 9.47 -5.87 -38.70
C MET A 87 8.87 -6.91 -39.66
N SER A 88 9.66 -7.72 -40.38
CA SER A 88 9.11 -8.66 -41.38
C SER A 88 8.95 -10.13 -40.95
N GLU A 89 9.25 -10.51 -39.70
CA GLU A 89 9.17 -11.93 -39.25
C GLU A 89 8.26 -12.12 -38.02
N LEU A 90 7.17 -11.36 -37.94
CA LEU A 90 6.05 -11.60 -37.01
C LEU A 90 5.19 -12.80 -37.48
N SER A 91 5.75 -14.02 -37.53
CA SER A 91 5.03 -15.24 -37.89
C SER A 91 5.06 -16.38 -36.88
N ASP A 92 5.80 -16.29 -35.77
CA ASP A 92 5.82 -17.31 -34.72
C ASP A 92 5.29 -16.73 -33.39
N PHE A 93 3.99 -16.89 -33.16
CA PHE A 93 3.35 -16.59 -31.88
C PHE A 93 3.67 -17.72 -30.87
N ASP A 94 4.75 -17.57 -30.13
CA ASP A 94 4.97 -18.21 -28.83
C ASP A 94 4.34 -17.31 -27.75
N GLU A 95 3.05 -17.54 -27.51
CA GLU A 95 2.12 -16.65 -26.79
C GLU A 95 2.23 -16.73 -25.25
N LEU A 96 3.41 -17.00 -24.67
CA LEU A 96 3.52 -17.26 -23.21
C LEU A 96 4.70 -16.68 -22.41
N ASP A 97 5.67 -15.96 -23.00
CA ASP A 97 6.73 -15.27 -22.22
C ASP A 97 6.50 -13.74 -22.04
N ASP A 98 5.45 -13.20 -22.65
CA ASP A 98 5.16 -11.74 -22.75
C ASP A 98 4.31 -11.16 -21.59
N LEU A 99 4.22 -11.85 -20.45
CA LEU A 99 3.52 -11.33 -19.24
C LEU A 99 4.45 -11.11 -18.04
N SER A 100 5.73 -11.48 -18.14
CA SER A 100 6.75 -11.18 -17.12
C SER A 100 7.51 -9.87 -17.35
N GLU A 101 7.37 -9.25 -18.52
CA GLU A 101 8.03 -7.97 -18.86
C GLU A 101 7.09 -6.76 -18.95
N LEU A 102 5.81 -6.91 -18.65
CA LEU A 102 4.98 -5.76 -18.27
C LEU A 102 5.52 -5.24 -16.94
N ASP A 103 6.47 -4.29 -16.99
CA ASP A 103 7.08 -3.68 -15.80
C ASP A 103 6.07 -2.78 -15.07
N LEU A 104 5.35 -3.44 -14.16
CA LEU A 104 4.45 -2.95 -13.12
C LEU A 104 5.21 -2.00 -12.16
N ARG A 105 5.14 -0.68 -12.37
CA ARG A 105 5.62 0.28 -11.35
C ARG A 105 4.65 1.46 -11.16
N PRO A 106 4.44 1.88 -9.89
CA PRO A 106 3.16 1.76 -9.16
C PRO A 106 2.28 3.02 -9.27
N LEU A 107 1.04 2.98 -8.72
CA LEU A 107 0.30 4.17 -8.31
C LEU A 107 1.33 5.05 -7.62
N ASN A 108 1.49 6.25 -8.16
CA ASN A 108 2.34 7.28 -7.61
C ASN A 108 1.67 7.86 -6.36
N ILE A 109 1.49 7.01 -5.34
CA ILE A 109 1.04 7.38 -4.02
C ILE A 109 2.23 8.06 -3.34
N PRO A 110 2.05 9.28 -2.83
CA PRO A 110 3.06 9.92 -2.02
C PRO A 110 3.40 9.04 -0.82
N THR A 111 4.64 8.56 -0.77
CA THR A 111 5.20 7.89 0.38
C THR A 111 6.10 8.84 1.15
N SER A 112 6.07 8.71 2.47
CA SER A 112 7.04 9.33 3.36
C SER A 112 7.96 8.25 3.91
N GLN A 113 9.18 8.62 4.30
CA GLN A 113 10.15 7.70 4.91
C GLN A 113 10.20 7.91 6.41
N PHE A 114 10.17 6.81 7.18
CA PHE A 114 10.41 6.83 8.62
C PHE A 114 11.24 5.62 9.04
N GLN A 115 12.49 5.86 9.46
CA GLN A 115 13.40 4.81 9.97
C GLN A 115 13.53 3.58 9.06
N GLY A 116 13.57 3.78 7.73
CA GLY A 116 13.68 2.70 6.74
C GLY A 116 12.35 2.04 6.36
N VAL A 117 11.23 2.57 6.85
CA VAL A 117 9.87 2.13 6.51
C VAL A 117 9.21 3.17 5.60
N ASP A 118 8.59 2.71 4.52
CA ASP A 118 7.70 3.53 3.72
C ASP A 118 6.37 3.72 4.43
N VAL A 119 5.85 4.95 4.43
CA VAL A 119 4.59 5.29 5.06
C VAL A 119 3.69 5.99 4.06
N VAL A 120 2.53 5.39 3.81
CA VAL A 120 1.41 6.04 3.13
C VAL A 120 0.45 6.55 4.19
N THR A 121 0.38 7.86 4.34
CA THR A 121 -0.53 8.51 5.29
C THR A 121 -1.96 8.50 4.77
N ALA A 122 -2.94 8.74 5.66
CA ALA A 122 -4.35 8.63 5.30
C ALA A 122 -4.79 9.64 4.23
N GLY A 123 -4.12 10.79 4.15
CA GLY A 123 -4.48 11.87 3.24
C GLY A 123 -5.59 12.78 3.76
N THR A 124 -6.16 13.58 2.87
CA THR A 124 -7.30 14.47 3.15
C THR A 124 -8.49 13.68 3.72
N ALA A 125 -9.10 14.18 4.79
CA ALA A 125 -10.25 13.51 5.42
C ALA A 125 -11.39 13.32 4.41
N PRO A 126 -11.84 12.08 4.13
CA PRO A 126 -12.90 11.83 3.17
C PRO A 126 -14.27 12.12 3.76
N ARG A 127 -15.26 12.42 2.92
CA ARG A 127 -16.66 12.53 3.35
C ARG A 127 -17.21 11.19 3.85
N SER A 128 -16.78 10.09 3.23
CA SER A 128 -17.20 8.73 3.55
C SER A 128 -16.01 7.75 3.47
N PRO A 129 -15.49 7.29 4.61
CA PRO A 129 -14.41 6.28 4.65
C PRO A 129 -14.73 5.00 3.89
N LEU A 130 -15.90 4.40 4.14
CA LEU A 130 -16.31 3.14 3.52
C LEU A 130 -16.42 3.25 1.99
N GLU A 131 -16.85 4.40 1.48
CA GLU A 131 -16.89 4.63 0.03
C GLU A 131 -15.49 4.61 -0.56
N VAL A 132 -14.52 5.27 0.09
CA VAL A 132 -13.11 5.25 -0.34
C VAL A 132 -12.56 3.83 -0.33
N LEU A 133 -12.80 3.09 0.76
CA LEU A 133 -12.35 1.71 0.94
C LEU A 133 -13.00 0.72 -0.05
N SER A 134 -14.18 1.05 -0.61
CA SER A 134 -14.92 0.16 -1.53
C SER A 134 -14.70 0.47 -3.01
N ARG A 135 -13.87 1.47 -3.35
CA ARG A 135 -13.57 1.83 -4.74
C ARG A 135 -12.66 0.76 -5.37
N ARG A 136 -12.90 0.44 -6.65
CA ARG A 136 -12.03 -0.46 -7.44
C ARG A 136 -10.56 -0.10 -7.37
N ARG A 137 -10.26 1.20 -7.34
CA ARG A 137 -8.88 1.68 -7.26
C ARG A 137 -8.16 1.35 -5.95
N MET A 138 -8.91 1.03 -4.89
CA MET A 138 -8.32 0.46 -3.69
C MET A 138 -7.79 -0.95 -3.96
N ASP A 139 -8.52 -1.75 -4.77
CA ASP A 139 -8.06 -3.07 -5.18
C ASP A 139 -6.76 -2.95 -6.00
N ASP A 140 -6.71 -2.02 -6.96
CA ASP A 140 -5.51 -1.74 -7.77
C ASP A 140 -4.32 -1.31 -6.89
N LEU A 141 -4.55 -0.37 -5.96
CA LEU A 141 -3.52 0.06 -5.01
C LEU A 141 -2.98 -1.12 -4.19
N MET A 142 -3.86 -1.97 -3.65
CA MET A 142 -3.45 -3.10 -2.83
C MET A 142 -2.70 -4.16 -3.65
N ALA A 143 -3.02 -4.33 -4.93
CA ALA A 143 -2.29 -5.22 -5.83
C ALA A 143 -0.87 -4.70 -6.09
N GLU A 144 -0.72 -3.41 -6.35
CA GLU A 144 0.59 -2.80 -6.59
C GLU A 144 1.49 -2.79 -5.35
N LEU A 145 0.92 -2.50 -4.17
CA LEU A 145 1.66 -2.56 -2.91
C LEU A 145 2.16 -4.00 -2.63
N ARG A 146 1.35 -5.02 -2.96
CA ARG A 146 1.76 -6.43 -2.84
C ARG A 146 2.92 -6.81 -3.75
N VAL A 147 3.04 -6.21 -4.92
CA VAL A 147 4.16 -6.44 -5.85
C VAL A 147 5.42 -5.71 -5.38
N SER A 148 5.25 -4.52 -4.79
CA SER A 148 6.36 -3.60 -4.48
C SER A 148 7.02 -3.87 -3.13
N TYR A 149 6.30 -4.46 -2.17
CA TYR A 149 6.75 -4.65 -0.80
C TYR A 149 6.64 -6.10 -0.37
N ASP A 150 7.62 -6.54 0.44
CA ASP A 150 7.63 -7.89 1.01
C ASP A 150 6.58 -8.00 2.13
N LEU A 151 6.26 -6.87 2.80
CA LEU A 151 5.17 -6.78 3.76
C LEU A 151 4.41 -5.45 3.67
N VAL A 152 3.08 -5.55 3.61
CA VAL A 152 2.15 -4.40 3.66
C VAL A 152 1.39 -4.42 4.98
N ILE A 153 1.61 -3.41 5.83
CA ILE A 153 0.93 -3.26 7.13
C ILE A 153 -0.19 -2.23 6.99
N LEU A 154 -1.43 -2.69 7.15
CA LEU A 154 -2.62 -1.84 7.12
C LEU A 154 -3.01 -1.44 8.55
N THR A 155 -3.08 -0.15 8.85
CA THR A 155 -3.69 0.31 10.11
C THR A 155 -5.21 0.37 9.94
N SER A 156 -5.95 0.16 11.02
CA SER A 156 -7.41 0.30 11.02
C SER A 156 -7.85 1.14 12.22
N PRO A 157 -9.06 1.72 12.19
CA PRO A 157 -9.69 2.17 13.42
C PRO A 157 -9.88 0.98 14.37
N GLY A 158 -10.01 1.26 15.67
CA GLY A 158 -10.17 0.23 16.69
C GLY A 158 -11.29 -0.76 16.34
N ALA A 159 -11.11 -2.04 16.68
CA ALA A 159 -11.96 -3.12 16.16
C ALA A 159 -13.47 -3.01 16.48
N LEU A 160 -13.86 -2.20 17.46
CA LEU A 160 -15.27 -1.87 17.75
C LEU A 160 -15.90 -0.91 16.72
N ALA A 161 -15.12 -0.32 15.82
CA ALA A 161 -15.61 0.49 14.71
C ALA A 161 -16.33 -0.34 13.63
N GLY A 162 -16.41 -1.67 13.79
CA GLY A 162 -17.35 -2.56 13.10
C GLY A 162 -17.10 -2.67 11.59
N GLY A 163 -17.63 -1.70 10.83
CA GLY A 163 -17.63 -1.72 9.37
C GLY A 163 -16.28 -1.41 8.74
N ASP A 164 -15.57 -0.37 9.21
CA ASP A 164 -14.32 0.04 8.54
C ASP A 164 -13.20 -0.98 8.75
N ALA A 165 -13.05 -1.53 9.96
CA ALA A 165 -12.06 -2.56 10.25
C ALA A 165 -12.30 -3.84 9.42
N ALA A 166 -13.56 -4.25 9.26
CA ALA A 166 -13.93 -5.37 8.38
C ALA A 166 -13.66 -5.04 6.90
N ALA A 167 -13.99 -3.83 6.46
CA ALA A 167 -13.73 -3.37 5.09
C ALA A 167 -12.24 -3.24 4.76
N ILE A 168 -11.39 -2.99 5.75
CA ILE A 168 -9.92 -3.01 5.60
C ILE A 168 -9.41 -4.45 5.62
N ALA A 169 -9.93 -5.29 6.52
CA ALA A 169 -9.47 -6.66 6.72
C ALA A 169 -9.57 -7.53 5.46
N ARG A 170 -10.51 -7.26 4.55
CA ARG A 170 -10.61 -7.96 3.24
C ARG A 170 -9.35 -7.83 2.38
N TYR A 171 -8.55 -6.79 2.59
CA TYR A 171 -7.34 -6.51 1.83
C TYR A 171 -6.11 -7.18 2.44
N ALA A 172 -6.22 -7.77 3.63
CA ALA A 172 -5.12 -8.38 4.36
C ALA A 172 -5.20 -9.91 4.29
N ASP A 173 -4.04 -10.55 4.13
CA ASP A 173 -3.93 -12.03 4.16
C ASP A 173 -4.07 -12.59 5.59
N GLY A 174 -3.95 -11.71 6.58
CA GLY A 174 -4.22 -12.00 7.98
C GLY A 174 -4.34 -10.75 8.85
N VAL A 175 -5.04 -10.89 9.98
CA VAL A 175 -5.29 -9.80 10.93
C VAL A 175 -4.62 -10.12 12.27
N VAL A 176 -3.89 -9.15 12.81
CA VAL A 176 -3.35 -9.20 14.17
C VAL A 176 -4.17 -8.26 15.05
N MET A 177 -4.74 -8.80 16.13
CA MET A 177 -5.56 -8.00 17.03
C MET A 177 -4.73 -7.44 18.18
N VAL A 178 -4.71 -6.13 18.35
CA VAL A 178 -4.03 -5.49 19.49
C VAL A 178 -5.05 -5.19 20.59
N VAL A 179 -4.83 -5.77 21.77
CA VAL A 179 -5.72 -5.71 22.94
C VAL A 179 -4.98 -4.99 24.07
N GLN A 180 -5.62 -3.99 24.68
CA GLN A 180 -5.01 -3.28 25.80
C GLN A 180 -5.28 -4.02 27.12
N SER A 181 -4.20 -4.42 27.79
CA SER A 181 -4.27 -5.08 29.09
C SER A 181 -4.98 -4.19 30.13
N GLY A 182 -5.87 -4.79 30.92
CA GLY A 182 -6.65 -4.08 31.95
C GLY A 182 -7.68 -3.06 31.45
N ARG A 183 -7.76 -2.80 30.13
CA ARG A 183 -8.69 -1.83 29.53
C ARG A 183 -9.72 -2.47 28.61
N SER A 184 -9.36 -3.53 27.89
CA SER A 184 -10.25 -4.23 26.99
C SER A 184 -10.91 -5.42 27.69
N SER A 185 -12.25 -5.47 27.71
CA SER A 185 -12.98 -6.63 28.23
C SER A 185 -12.92 -7.80 27.25
N LEU A 186 -12.96 -9.03 27.79
CA LEU A 186 -13.01 -10.24 26.95
C LEU A 186 -14.24 -10.29 26.03
N SER A 187 -15.36 -9.69 26.43
CA SER A 187 -16.56 -9.61 25.58
C SER A 187 -16.32 -8.77 24.33
N VAL A 188 -15.66 -7.61 24.48
CA VAL A 188 -15.27 -6.73 23.38
C VAL A 188 -14.32 -7.44 22.41
N VAL A 189 -13.31 -8.13 22.94
CA VAL A 189 -12.35 -8.89 22.12
C VAL A 189 -13.05 -9.99 21.32
N ARG A 190 -13.94 -10.77 21.96
CA ARG A 190 -14.71 -11.82 21.27
C ARG A 190 -15.61 -11.25 20.17
N GLN A 191 -16.26 -10.12 20.41
CA GLN A 191 -17.10 -9.47 19.41
C GLN A 191 -16.28 -8.97 18.21
N ALA A 192 -15.09 -8.41 18.46
CA ALA A 192 -14.16 -8.01 17.41
C ALA A 192 -13.71 -9.21 16.56
N LEU A 193 -13.31 -10.31 17.21
CA LEU A 193 -12.89 -11.55 16.52
C LEU A 193 -14.03 -12.08 15.63
N ALA A 194 -15.25 -12.16 16.15
CA ALA A 194 -16.42 -12.59 15.39
C ALA A 194 -16.78 -11.66 14.22
N THR A 195 -16.36 -10.40 14.27
CA THR A 195 -16.58 -9.45 13.16
C THR A 195 -15.56 -9.64 12.05
N ILE A 196 -14.29 -9.85 12.41
CA ILE A 196 -13.23 -10.15 11.45
C ILE A 196 -13.45 -11.52 10.78
N ASP A 197 -13.86 -12.53 11.56
CA ASP A 197 -14.18 -13.86 11.05
C ASP A 197 -15.31 -13.83 10.01
N ARG A 198 -16.39 -13.10 10.31
CA ARG A 198 -17.50 -12.87 9.35
C ARG A 198 -17.09 -12.09 8.10
N ALA A 199 -16.03 -11.29 8.17
CA ALA A 199 -15.48 -10.59 7.00
C ALA A 199 -14.66 -11.51 6.09
N GLY A 200 -14.45 -12.77 6.49
CA GLY A 200 -13.66 -13.75 5.73
C GLY A 200 -12.15 -13.64 5.97
N SER A 201 -11.71 -12.83 6.93
CA SER A 201 -10.29 -12.59 7.20
C SER A 201 -9.79 -13.49 8.33
N ARG A 202 -8.63 -14.11 8.11
CA ARG A 202 -8.00 -14.99 9.11
C ARG A 202 -7.33 -14.16 10.21
N THR A 203 -7.71 -14.40 11.46
CA THR A 203 -6.96 -13.83 12.59
C THR A 203 -5.68 -14.65 12.81
N LEU A 204 -4.52 -14.00 12.72
CA LEU A 204 -3.21 -14.65 12.93
C LEU A 204 -2.89 -14.81 14.42
N GLY A 205 -3.36 -13.89 15.25
CA GLY A 205 -3.10 -13.89 16.69
C GLY A 205 -3.55 -12.60 17.38
N VAL A 206 -3.25 -12.54 18.68
CA VAL A 206 -3.57 -11.41 19.56
C VAL A 206 -2.29 -10.89 20.21
N LEU A 207 -2.06 -9.58 20.13
CA LEU A 207 -1.01 -8.87 20.84
C LEU A 207 -1.59 -8.14 22.04
N LEU A 208 -1.07 -8.43 23.24
CA LEU A 208 -1.42 -7.72 24.46
C LEU A 208 -0.49 -6.51 24.64
N ALA A 209 -1.05 -5.31 24.52
CA ALA A 209 -0.35 -4.06 24.73
C ALA A 209 -0.62 -3.50 26.14
N GLY A 210 0.38 -2.82 26.73
CA GLY A 210 0.22 -2.14 28.01
C GLY A 210 0.13 -3.08 29.22
N ALA A 211 0.77 -4.25 29.16
CA ALA A 211 1.00 -5.05 30.35
C ALA A 211 2.01 -4.33 31.25
N SER A 212 1.51 -3.70 32.31
CA SER A 212 2.35 -3.25 33.41
C SER A 212 2.74 -4.48 34.24
N SER A 213 4.04 -4.77 34.32
CA SER A 213 4.61 -5.75 35.26
C SER A 213 4.58 -5.21 36.69
#